data_AF-A0A2E2AW00-F1
#
_entry.id   AF-A0A2E2AW00-F1
#
_cell.length_a   1.000
_cell.length_b   1.000
_cell.length_c   1.000
_cell.angle_alpha   90.00
_cell.angle_beta   90.00
_cell.angle_gamma   90.00
#
_symmetry.space_group_name_H-M   'P 1'
#
loop_
_entity.id
_entity.type
_entity.pdbx_description
1 polymer ?
#
loop_
_entity_poly.entity_id
_entity_poly.type
_entity_poly.pdbx_seq_one_letter_code
_entity_poly.pdbx_strand_id
1 'polypeptide(L)'
;MVFAQATTDAVVASAALEPSVSLVGYLALFVGIGLVFVFVNLLVGRFLRPHNPHQEKGEIYECGEPTIGSSYVQFDLRFYIVALLFIIFDVEVAFFFPWATVFGKSEQLAELADAGGAVANAKLTDDAARLLQEMGVPKGLQTIPAQGQEAIAESAKTLSYITLIDIGVFFVVLMLGFFYVWKRGDLDWVKAVVNERRRDRTPGEA
;
A
#
# COMPACT_ATOMS: atom_id res chain seq x y z
N MET A 1 40.21 13.41 -19.87
CA MET A 1 39.54 12.39 -19.01
C MET A 1 38.16 12.84 -18.51
N VAL A 2 37.99 14.10 -18.08
CA VAL A 2 36.69 14.64 -17.60
C VAL A 2 35.55 14.59 -18.63
N PHE A 3 35.84 14.81 -19.91
CA PHE A 3 34.82 14.79 -20.98
C PHE A 3 34.27 13.38 -21.32
N ALA A 4 35.03 12.31 -21.04
CA ALA A 4 34.58 10.94 -21.29
C ALA A 4 33.63 10.42 -20.19
N GLN A 5 33.79 10.93 -18.96
CA GLN A 5 32.90 10.60 -17.84
C GLN A 5 31.49 11.17 -18.07
N ALA A 6 31.40 12.44 -18.49
CA ALA A 6 30.13 13.13 -18.71
C ALA A 6 29.25 12.51 -19.81
N THR A 7 29.86 11.98 -20.88
CA THR A 7 29.13 11.27 -21.94
C THR A 7 28.64 9.90 -21.48
N THR A 8 29.38 9.24 -20.60
CA THR A 8 29.01 7.92 -20.07
C THR A 8 27.87 8.04 -19.06
N ASP A 9 27.91 9.06 -18.20
CA ASP A 9 26.84 9.37 -17.24
C ASP A 9 25.52 9.75 -17.95
N ALA A 10 25.59 10.51 -19.05
CA ALA A 10 24.42 10.86 -19.86
C ALA A 10 23.82 9.65 -20.60
N VAL A 11 24.66 8.73 -21.10
CA VAL A 11 24.20 7.50 -21.76
C VAL A 11 23.55 6.54 -20.77
N VAL A 12 24.12 6.37 -19.57
CA VAL A 12 23.54 5.53 -18.51
C VAL A 12 22.22 6.13 -17.99
N ALA A 13 22.15 7.45 -17.82
CA ALA A 13 20.91 8.13 -17.47
C ALA A 13 19.83 7.92 -18.55
N SER A 14 20.18 8.06 -19.84
CA SER A 14 19.23 7.78 -20.92
C SER A 14 18.76 6.32 -20.94
N ALA A 15 19.67 5.36 -20.77
CA ALA A 15 19.35 3.93 -20.76
C ALA A 15 18.48 3.48 -19.57
N ALA A 16 18.58 4.15 -18.41
CA ALA A 16 17.73 3.91 -17.25
C ALA A 16 16.36 4.62 -17.34
N LEU A 17 16.30 5.72 -18.10
CA LEU A 17 15.06 6.42 -18.41
C LEU A 17 14.21 5.65 -19.42
N GLU A 18 14.80 4.98 -20.43
CA GLU A 18 14.03 4.19 -21.41
C GLU A 18 13.01 3.19 -20.78
N PRO A 19 13.38 2.32 -19.80
CA PRO A 19 12.44 1.38 -19.20
C PRO A 19 11.43 2.04 -18.27
N SER A 20 11.80 3.09 -17.53
CA SER A 20 10.87 3.78 -16.62
C SER A 20 9.89 4.68 -17.38
N VAL A 21 10.36 5.40 -18.41
CA VAL A 21 9.53 6.21 -19.31
C VAL A 21 8.61 5.32 -20.14
N SER A 22 9.08 4.15 -20.61
CA SER A 22 8.21 3.20 -21.31
C SER A 22 7.10 2.64 -20.40
N LEU A 23 7.40 2.28 -19.15
CA LEU A 23 6.40 1.84 -18.18
C LEU A 23 5.35 2.92 -17.91
N VAL A 24 5.78 4.16 -17.65
CA VAL A 24 4.87 5.30 -17.46
C VAL A 24 4.05 5.54 -18.72
N GLY A 25 4.66 5.42 -19.90
CA GLY A 25 4.00 5.51 -21.19
C GLY A 25 2.90 4.46 -21.36
N TYR A 26 3.17 3.19 -21.03
CA TYR A 26 2.18 2.12 -21.08
C TYR A 26 1.04 2.32 -20.08
N LEU A 27 1.35 2.76 -18.86
CA LEU A 27 0.33 3.07 -17.85
C LEU A 27 -0.56 4.23 -18.31
N ALA A 28 0.04 5.31 -18.80
CA ALA A 28 -0.69 6.47 -19.32
C ALA A 28 -1.57 6.10 -20.52
N LEU A 29 -1.06 5.26 -21.42
CA LEU A 29 -1.81 4.74 -22.56
C LEU A 29 -2.99 3.88 -22.08
N PHE A 30 -2.78 2.96 -21.14
CA PHE A 30 -3.83 2.10 -20.59
C PHE A 30 -4.94 2.92 -19.93
N VAL A 31 -4.58 3.87 -19.06
CA VAL A 31 -5.54 4.78 -18.42
C VAL A 31 -6.25 5.64 -19.46
N GLY A 32 -5.52 6.18 -20.44
CA GLY A 32 -6.08 6.98 -21.52
C GLY A 32 -7.11 6.20 -22.35
N ILE A 33 -6.80 4.98 -22.76
CA ILE A 33 -7.72 4.10 -23.48
C ILE A 33 -8.93 3.76 -22.59
N GLY A 34 -8.73 3.46 -21.31
CA GLY A 34 -9.82 3.20 -20.37
C GLY A 34 -10.78 4.37 -20.23
N LEU A 35 -10.25 5.60 -20.12
CA LEU A 35 -11.06 6.81 -20.09
C LEU A 35 -11.81 7.03 -21.40
N VAL A 36 -11.13 6.91 -22.54
CA VAL A 36 -11.77 7.02 -23.87
C VAL A 36 -12.89 5.99 -24.00
N PHE A 37 -12.66 4.75 -23.57
CA PHE A 37 -13.68 3.71 -23.58
C PHE A 37 -14.91 4.10 -22.77
N VAL A 38 -14.74 4.56 -21.53
CA VAL A 38 -15.86 5.03 -20.68
C VAL A 38 -16.58 6.21 -21.35
N PHE A 39 -15.85 7.22 -21.81
CA PHE A 39 -16.43 8.43 -22.42
C PHE A 39 -17.16 8.13 -23.73
N VAL A 40 -16.61 7.30 -24.61
CA VAL A 40 -17.25 6.91 -25.87
C VAL A 40 -18.55 6.16 -25.57
N ASN A 41 -18.56 5.22 -24.63
CA ASN A 41 -19.79 4.51 -24.26
C ASN A 41 -20.85 5.45 -23.66
N LEU A 42 -20.46 6.41 -22.81
CA LEU A 42 -21.39 7.42 -22.30
C LEU A 42 -21.92 8.34 -23.41
N LEU A 43 -21.08 8.75 -24.37
CA LEU A 43 -21.48 9.56 -25.52
C LEU A 43 -22.43 8.79 -26.44
N VAL A 44 -22.10 7.56 -26.79
CA VAL A 44 -22.97 6.68 -27.58
C VAL A 44 -24.30 6.48 -26.85
N GLY A 45 -24.27 6.19 -25.56
CA GLY A 45 -25.48 6.08 -24.73
C GLY A 45 -26.30 7.37 -24.72
N ARG A 46 -25.65 8.54 -24.68
CA ARG A 46 -26.32 9.85 -24.73
C ARG A 46 -27.00 10.11 -26.08
N PHE A 47 -26.39 9.70 -27.19
CA PHE A 47 -26.95 9.89 -28.54
C PHE A 47 -28.01 8.85 -28.91
N LEU A 48 -27.87 7.61 -28.46
CA LEU A 48 -28.84 6.54 -28.75
C LEU A 48 -30.07 6.57 -27.81
N ARG A 49 -29.94 7.11 -26.59
CA ARG A 49 -31.02 7.14 -25.61
C ARG A 49 -32.16 8.09 -26.04
N PRO A 50 -33.42 7.64 -26.04
CA PRO A 50 -34.58 8.52 -26.18
C PRO A 50 -34.62 9.57 -25.06
N HIS A 51 -34.60 10.85 -25.44
CA HIS A 51 -34.65 11.97 -24.50
C HIS A 51 -36.11 12.34 -24.20
N ASN A 52 -36.62 11.87 -23.04
CA ASN A 52 -38.01 12.10 -22.62
C ASN A 52 -38.10 12.52 -21.14
N PRO A 53 -37.66 13.76 -20.80
CA PRO A 53 -37.69 14.29 -19.44
C PRO A 53 -39.12 14.65 -19.02
N HIS A 54 -39.53 14.20 -17.83
CA HIS A 54 -40.83 14.49 -17.19
C HIS A 54 -40.58 14.82 -15.72
N GLN A 55 -41.49 15.57 -15.09
CA GLN A 55 -41.34 15.98 -13.68
C GLN A 55 -41.16 14.78 -12.75
N GLU A 56 -42.01 13.76 -12.84
CA GLU A 56 -41.94 12.54 -12.01
C GLU A 56 -40.61 11.77 -12.17
N LYS A 57 -40.00 11.78 -13.38
CA LYS A 57 -38.69 11.11 -13.60
C LYS A 57 -37.52 11.86 -12.97
N GLY A 58 -37.72 13.15 -12.65
CA GLY A 58 -36.74 14.00 -11.99
C GLY A 58 -36.91 14.04 -10.47
N GLU A 59 -37.96 13.42 -9.93
CA GLU A 59 -38.21 13.34 -8.49
C GLU A 59 -37.43 12.20 -7.85
N ILE A 60 -37.19 12.33 -6.53
CA ILE A 60 -36.54 11.29 -5.73
C ILE A 60 -37.51 10.11 -5.58
N TYR A 61 -37.00 8.88 -5.69
CA TYR A 61 -37.82 7.69 -5.52
C TYR A 61 -38.21 7.49 -4.04
N GLU A 62 -39.53 7.52 -3.75
CA GLU A 62 -40.12 7.36 -2.40
C GLU A 62 -41.31 6.38 -2.38
N CYS A 63 -41.20 5.24 -3.08
CA CYS A 63 -42.23 4.19 -3.11
C CYS A 63 -43.67 4.65 -3.45
N GLY A 64 -43.85 5.85 -4.03
CA GLY A 64 -45.13 6.43 -4.43
C GLY A 64 -45.72 7.49 -3.49
N GLU A 65 -45.04 7.82 -2.39
CA GLU A 65 -45.48 8.88 -1.45
C GLU A 65 -44.58 10.13 -1.57
N PRO A 66 -45.08 11.35 -1.29
CA PRO A 66 -44.25 12.53 -1.27
C PRO A 66 -43.24 12.47 -0.10
N THR A 67 -42.01 12.94 -0.33
CA THR A 67 -40.98 13.04 0.73
C THR A 67 -41.49 13.95 1.87
N ILE A 68 -41.68 13.41 3.06
CA ILE A 68 -42.03 14.18 4.26
C ILE A 68 -40.92 14.03 5.28
N GLY A 69 -40.43 15.16 5.80
CA GLY A 69 -39.46 15.19 6.88
C GLY A 69 -38.05 15.57 6.43
N SER A 70 -37.13 15.50 7.38
CA SER A 70 -35.72 15.84 7.19
C SER A 70 -34.95 14.65 6.63
N SER A 71 -34.03 14.90 5.69
CA SER A 71 -33.06 13.91 5.21
C SER A 71 -31.90 13.69 6.20
N TYR A 72 -31.83 14.47 7.29
CA TYR A 72 -30.85 14.28 8.36
C TYR A 72 -31.31 13.19 9.32
N VAL A 73 -30.62 12.06 9.27
CA VAL A 73 -30.75 10.94 10.22
C VAL A 73 -29.56 10.89 11.16
N GLN A 74 -29.78 10.45 12.40
CA GLN A 74 -28.68 10.16 13.32
C GLN A 74 -27.94 8.90 12.86
N PHE A 75 -26.72 9.07 12.39
CA PHE A 75 -25.87 7.95 12.02
C PHE A 75 -25.21 7.33 13.26
N ASP A 76 -25.16 6.01 13.30
CA ASP A 76 -24.44 5.28 14.35
C ASP A 76 -22.93 5.56 14.23
N LEU A 77 -22.25 5.80 15.36
CA LEU A 77 -20.80 6.03 15.41
C LEU A 77 -19.99 4.83 14.87
N ARG A 78 -20.57 3.64 14.81
CA ARG A 78 -19.91 2.43 14.27
C ARG A 78 -19.38 2.59 12.85
N PHE A 79 -20.06 3.35 11.99
CA PHE A 79 -19.57 3.63 10.64
C PHE A 79 -18.23 4.39 10.67
N TYR A 80 -18.09 5.32 11.62
CA TYR A 80 -16.85 6.04 11.85
C TYR A 80 -15.73 5.14 12.39
N ILE A 81 -16.04 4.23 13.32
CA ILE A 81 -15.04 3.32 13.90
C ILE A 81 -14.47 2.38 12.82
N VAL A 82 -15.32 1.85 11.93
CA VAL A 82 -14.86 1.01 10.81
C VAL A 82 -13.99 1.81 9.85
N ALA A 83 -14.38 3.04 9.50
CA ALA A 83 -13.58 3.91 8.63
C ALA A 83 -12.22 4.28 9.26
N LEU A 84 -12.20 4.57 10.57
CA LEU A 84 -10.98 4.87 11.31
C LEU A 84 -10.06 3.65 11.38
N LEU A 85 -10.60 2.46 11.63
CA LEU A 85 -9.83 1.20 11.63
C LEU A 85 -9.22 0.96 10.24
N PHE A 86 -9.98 1.17 9.16
CA PHE A 86 -9.49 1.05 7.80
C PHE A 86 -8.29 1.99 7.55
N ILE A 87 -8.38 3.26 7.93
CA ILE A 87 -7.29 4.23 7.74
C ILE A 87 -6.04 3.82 8.55
N ILE A 88 -6.22 3.40 9.80
CA ILE A 88 -5.10 2.95 10.64
C ILE A 88 -4.41 1.74 10.01
N PHE A 89 -5.18 0.72 9.62
CA PHE A 89 -4.63 -0.49 9.01
C PHE A 89 -3.98 -0.21 7.64
N ASP A 90 -4.55 0.68 6.82
CA ASP A 90 -3.99 1.06 5.52
C ASP A 90 -2.62 1.73 5.67
N VAL A 91 -2.51 2.69 6.59
CA VAL A 91 -1.24 3.35 6.92
C VAL A 91 -0.24 2.35 7.51
N GLU A 92 -0.69 1.41 8.34
CA GLU A 92 0.17 0.38 8.92
C GLU A 92 0.74 -0.58 7.87
N VAL A 93 -0.07 -0.98 6.88
CA VAL A 93 0.39 -1.80 5.75
C VAL A 93 1.35 -1.01 4.86
N ALA A 94 1.17 0.31 4.71
CA ALA A 94 2.12 1.14 3.98
C ALA A 94 3.54 1.08 4.59
N PHE A 95 3.67 0.90 5.90
CA PHE A 95 4.97 0.71 6.57
C PHE A 95 5.62 -0.65 6.29
N PHE A 96 4.90 -1.63 5.76
CA PHE A 96 5.50 -2.91 5.35
C PHE A 96 6.41 -2.74 4.13
N PHE A 97 6.16 -1.76 3.25
CA PHE A 97 6.94 -1.61 2.01
C PHE A 97 8.41 -1.25 2.27
N PRO A 98 8.74 -0.17 3.01
CA PRO A 98 10.15 0.15 3.30
C PRO A 98 10.86 -1.02 3.98
N TRP A 99 10.21 -1.65 4.96
CA TRP A 99 10.73 -2.82 5.65
C TRP A 99 11.04 -3.99 4.70
N ALA A 100 10.08 -4.36 3.85
CA ALA A 100 10.22 -5.47 2.92
C ALA A 100 11.36 -5.23 1.92
N THR A 101 11.60 -3.98 1.51
CA THR A 101 12.74 -3.66 0.64
C THR A 101 14.08 -3.85 1.33
N VAL A 102 14.20 -3.56 2.63
CA VAL A 102 15.44 -3.77 3.38
C VAL A 102 15.68 -5.25 3.60
N PHE A 103 14.66 -6.00 4.04
CA PHE A 103 14.73 -7.45 4.21
C PHE A 103 15.09 -8.18 2.91
N GLY A 104 14.45 -7.82 1.79
CA GLY A 104 14.75 -8.43 0.49
C GLY A 104 16.18 -8.16 0.02
N LYS A 105 16.70 -6.94 0.23
CA LYS A 105 18.07 -6.58 -0.15
C LYS A 105 19.13 -7.19 0.77
N SER A 106 18.84 -7.34 2.07
CA SER A 106 19.74 -8.01 3.01
C SER A 106 19.86 -9.50 2.68
N GLU A 107 18.76 -10.18 2.35
CA GLU A 107 18.82 -11.57 1.89
C GLU A 107 19.57 -11.74 0.56
N GLN A 108 19.31 -10.88 -0.42
CA GLN A 108 20.07 -10.90 -1.69
C GLN A 108 21.57 -10.68 -1.48
N LEU A 109 21.94 -9.79 -0.55
CA LEU A 109 23.34 -9.56 -0.21
C LEU A 109 23.96 -10.76 0.51
N ALA A 110 23.21 -11.41 1.41
CA ALA A 110 23.65 -12.63 2.09
C ALA A 110 23.87 -13.78 1.09
N GLU A 111 22.94 -13.99 0.17
CA GLU A 111 23.05 -14.99 -0.89
C GLU A 111 24.23 -14.70 -1.82
N LEU A 112 24.42 -13.44 -2.23
CA LEU A 112 25.55 -13.02 -3.05
C LEU A 112 26.90 -13.23 -2.34
N ALA A 113 26.95 -13.00 -1.03
CA ALA A 113 28.15 -13.21 -0.22
C ALA A 113 28.45 -14.70 -0.02
N ASP A 114 27.43 -15.52 0.26
CA ASP A 114 27.56 -16.99 0.37
C ASP A 114 27.98 -17.63 -0.96
N ALA A 115 27.52 -17.10 -2.09
CA ALA A 115 27.94 -17.53 -3.43
C ALA A 115 29.35 -17.06 -3.82
N GLY A 116 30.02 -16.29 -2.95
CA GLY A 116 31.34 -15.72 -3.20
C GLY A 116 31.37 -14.58 -4.22
N GLY A 117 30.22 -14.02 -4.57
CA GLY A 117 30.06 -12.94 -5.54
C GLY A 117 30.15 -11.53 -4.95
N ALA A 118 30.15 -11.37 -3.63
CA ALA A 118 30.08 -10.04 -3.00
C ALA A 118 31.41 -9.25 -3.04
N VAL A 119 32.56 -9.93 -3.09
CA VAL A 119 33.90 -9.32 -3.07
C VAL A 119 34.76 -9.94 -4.16
N ALA A 120 35.34 -9.11 -5.01
CA ALA A 120 36.28 -9.51 -6.06
C ALA A 120 37.49 -8.55 -6.10
N ASN A 121 38.70 -9.10 -6.24
CA ASN A 121 39.94 -8.30 -6.37
C ASN A 121 40.11 -7.23 -5.27
N ALA A 122 39.81 -7.59 -4.01
CA ALA A 122 39.83 -6.68 -2.87
C ALA A 122 38.95 -5.42 -3.03
N LYS A 123 37.87 -5.51 -3.82
CA LYS A 123 36.81 -4.50 -3.96
C LYS A 123 35.43 -5.16 -3.81
N LEU A 124 34.43 -4.41 -3.37
CA LEU A 124 33.05 -4.87 -3.49
C LEU A 124 32.69 -4.99 -4.97
N THR A 125 31.97 -6.04 -5.32
CA THR A 125 31.37 -6.18 -6.64
C THR A 125 30.33 -5.09 -6.86
N ASP A 126 30.12 -4.68 -8.12
CA ASP A 126 29.15 -3.63 -8.47
C ASP A 126 27.73 -3.93 -7.94
N ASP A 127 27.33 -5.20 -7.97
CA ASP A 127 26.04 -5.66 -7.44
C ASP A 127 25.94 -5.49 -5.91
N ALA A 128 26.98 -5.86 -5.17
CA ALA A 128 27.03 -5.69 -3.72
C ALA A 128 27.05 -4.21 -3.32
N ALA A 129 27.83 -3.40 -4.04
CA ALA A 129 27.89 -1.95 -3.84
C ALA A 129 26.54 -1.27 -4.14
N ARG A 130 25.84 -1.75 -5.17
CA ARG A 130 24.48 -1.30 -5.53
C ARG A 130 23.48 -1.67 -4.44
N LEU A 131 23.45 -2.90 -3.96
CA LEU A 131 22.55 -3.34 -2.89
C LEU A 131 22.76 -2.51 -1.62
N LEU A 132 24.01 -2.29 -1.22
CA LEU A 132 24.35 -1.43 -0.08
C LEU A 132 23.91 0.01 -0.29
N GLN A 133 24.10 0.56 -1.49
CA GLN A 133 23.63 1.90 -1.83
C GLN A 133 22.10 2.00 -1.79
N GLU A 134 21.40 0.99 -2.31
CA GLU A 134 19.94 0.92 -2.30
C GLU A 134 19.35 0.69 -0.89
N MET A 135 20.15 0.21 0.06
CA MET A 135 19.83 0.17 1.50
C MET A 135 20.17 1.49 2.22
N GLY A 136 20.76 2.47 1.52
CA GLY A 136 21.08 3.79 2.05
C GLY A 136 22.52 3.97 2.52
N VAL A 137 23.42 2.99 2.31
CA VAL A 137 24.85 3.12 2.64
C VAL A 137 25.56 3.97 1.59
N PRO A 138 26.09 5.16 1.94
CA PRO A 138 26.77 6.03 0.99
C PRO A 138 28.03 5.36 0.44
N LYS A 139 28.37 5.59 -0.84
CA LYS A 139 29.55 5.00 -1.51
C LYS A 139 30.87 5.20 -0.75
N GLY A 140 31.01 6.31 -0.02
CA GLY A 140 32.21 6.62 0.77
C GLY A 140 32.39 5.78 2.04
N LEU A 141 31.35 5.08 2.50
CA LEU A 141 31.36 4.22 3.69
C LEU A 141 31.40 2.70 3.35
N GLN A 142 31.38 2.33 2.08
CA GLN A 142 31.37 0.94 1.63
C GLN A 142 32.78 0.35 1.64
N THR A 143 33.24 -0.08 2.82
CA THR A 143 34.56 -0.71 3.00
C THR A 143 34.44 -2.22 3.14
N ILE A 144 35.46 -2.96 2.71
CA ILE A 144 35.51 -4.41 2.91
C ILE A 144 35.95 -4.70 4.35
N PRO A 145 35.20 -5.53 5.10
CA PRO A 145 35.59 -5.96 6.44
C PRO A 145 36.82 -6.90 6.40
N ALA A 146 37.51 -7.07 7.54
CA ALA A 146 38.72 -7.90 7.62
C ALA A 146 38.51 -9.37 7.20
N GLN A 147 37.31 -9.92 7.41
CA GLN A 147 36.92 -11.27 6.98
C GLN A 147 36.32 -11.32 5.56
N GLY A 148 36.34 -10.21 4.82
CA GLY A 148 35.92 -10.16 3.42
C GLY A 148 34.46 -10.54 3.21
N GLN A 149 34.23 -11.67 2.53
CA GLN A 149 32.89 -12.15 2.15
C GLN A 149 32.09 -12.69 3.35
N GLU A 150 32.76 -13.36 4.28
CA GLU A 150 32.10 -14.01 5.42
C GLU A 150 31.46 -12.97 6.35
N ALA A 151 32.16 -11.87 6.64
CA ALA A 151 31.62 -10.79 7.46
C ALA A 151 30.46 -10.05 6.77
N ILE A 152 30.44 -9.99 5.44
CA ILE A 152 29.31 -9.41 4.69
C ILE A 152 28.09 -10.34 4.80
N ALA A 153 28.28 -11.66 4.60
CA ALA A 153 27.22 -12.64 4.74
C ALA A 153 26.62 -12.64 6.16
N GLU A 154 27.47 -12.63 7.19
CA GLU A 154 27.05 -12.61 8.59
C GLU A 154 26.28 -11.32 8.95
N SER A 155 26.79 -10.17 8.50
CA SER A 155 26.14 -8.87 8.75
C SER A 155 24.80 -8.79 8.03
N ALA A 156 24.72 -9.27 6.78
CA ALA A 156 23.50 -9.27 5.98
C ALA A 156 22.44 -10.20 6.60
N LYS A 157 22.83 -11.40 7.06
CA LYS A 157 21.94 -12.33 7.78
C LYS A 157 21.48 -11.74 9.11
N THR A 158 22.37 -11.10 9.86
CA THR A 158 22.01 -10.44 11.12
C THR A 158 21.01 -9.32 10.88
N LEU A 159 21.21 -8.49 9.84
CA LEU A 159 20.26 -7.46 9.44
C LEU A 159 18.90 -8.07 9.04
N SER A 160 18.90 -9.15 8.25
CA SER A 160 17.69 -9.90 7.90
C SER A 160 16.94 -10.37 9.14
N TYR A 161 17.62 -11.02 10.10
CA TYR A 161 17.01 -11.46 11.35
C TYR A 161 16.45 -10.31 12.18
N ILE A 162 17.18 -9.19 12.30
CA ILE A 162 16.69 -7.99 13.01
C ILE A 162 15.42 -7.48 12.34
N THR A 163 15.43 -7.34 11.02
CA THR A 163 14.23 -6.89 10.29
C THR A 163 13.06 -7.85 10.52
N LEU A 164 13.26 -9.16 10.49
CA LEU A 164 12.21 -10.14 10.76
C LEU A 164 11.62 -10.01 12.17
N ILE A 165 12.45 -9.73 13.17
CA ILE A 165 11.99 -9.48 14.54
C ILE A 165 11.19 -8.17 14.61
N ASP A 166 11.70 -7.09 14.01
CA ASP A 166 11.05 -5.78 14.02
C ASP A 166 9.64 -5.84 13.41
N ILE A 167 9.46 -6.51 12.26
CA ILE A 167 8.13 -6.68 11.66
C ILE A 167 7.23 -7.58 12.51
N GLY A 168 7.80 -8.58 13.17
CA GLY A 168 7.07 -9.44 14.10
C GLY A 168 6.51 -8.64 15.29
N VAL A 169 7.35 -7.78 15.89
CA VAL A 169 6.92 -6.87 16.96
C VAL A 169 5.86 -5.89 16.46
N PHE A 170 6.09 -5.28 15.30
CA PHE A 170 5.12 -4.37 14.67
C PHE A 170 3.76 -5.06 14.47
N PHE A 171 3.76 -6.25 13.88
CA PHE A 171 2.56 -7.05 13.63
C PHE A 171 1.83 -7.44 14.92
N VAL A 172 2.56 -7.81 15.98
CA VAL A 172 1.96 -8.10 17.30
C VAL A 172 1.25 -6.87 17.86
N VAL A 173 1.85 -5.68 17.75
CA VAL A 173 1.21 -4.42 18.16
C VAL A 173 -0.08 -4.17 17.36
N LEU A 174 -0.06 -4.41 16.04
CA LEU A 174 -1.27 -4.27 15.20
C LEU A 174 -2.37 -5.24 15.63
N MET A 175 -2.01 -6.51 15.85
CA MET A 175 -2.94 -7.54 16.29
C MET A 175 -3.51 -7.25 17.67
N LEU A 176 -2.74 -6.68 18.59
CA LEU A 176 -3.25 -6.23 19.88
C LEU A 176 -4.27 -5.11 19.74
N GLY A 177 -4.00 -4.11 18.89
CA GLY A 177 -4.94 -3.03 18.58
C GLY A 177 -6.24 -3.54 17.98
N PHE A 178 -6.15 -4.39 16.95
CA PHE A 178 -7.30 -5.01 16.30
C PHE A 178 -8.11 -5.88 17.27
N PHE A 179 -7.44 -6.76 18.01
CA PHE A 179 -8.08 -7.64 18.99
C PHE A 179 -8.78 -6.84 20.10
N TYR A 180 -8.21 -5.71 20.52
CA TYR A 180 -8.82 -4.84 21.51
C TYR A 180 -10.16 -4.26 21.03
N VAL A 181 -10.22 -3.74 19.79
CA VAL A 181 -11.45 -3.20 19.19
C VAL A 181 -12.48 -4.32 19.01
N TRP A 182 -12.06 -5.49 18.57
CA TRP A 182 -12.93 -6.66 18.44
C TRP A 182 -13.51 -7.08 19.79
N LYS A 183 -12.67 -7.22 20.83
CA LYS A 183 -13.13 -7.59 22.17
C LYS A 183 -14.12 -6.57 22.76
N ARG A 184 -13.97 -5.29 22.43
CA ARG A 184 -14.91 -4.24 22.87
C ARG A 184 -16.29 -4.36 22.19
N GLY A 185 -16.36 -5.04 21.04
CA GLY A 185 -17.60 -5.21 20.28
C GLY A 185 -17.96 -3.97 19.45
N ASP A 186 -17.01 -3.07 19.21
CA ASP A 186 -17.21 -1.87 18.37
C ASP A 186 -17.54 -2.24 16.92
N LEU A 187 -17.25 -3.49 16.52
CA LEU A 187 -17.55 -4.06 15.21
C LEU A 187 -18.89 -4.82 15.15
N ASP A 188 -19.60 -4.98 16.28
CA ASP A 188 -20.85 -5.74 16.32
C ASP A 188 -22.01 -4.93 15.72
N TRP A 189 -22.58 -5.39 14.61
CA TRP A 189 -23.73 -4.72 13.97
C TRP A 189 -25.07 -5.05 14.66
N VAL A 190 -25.21 -6.25 15.24
CA VAL A 190 -26.50 -6.80 15.70
C VAL A 190 -26.96 -6.24 17.06
N LYS A 191 -26.04 -5.74 17.89
CA LYS A 191 -26.37 -5.25 19.25
C LYS A 191 -27.19 -3.95 19.28
N ALA A 192 -27.27 -3.21 18.17
CA ALA A 192 -28.09 -2.00 18.08
C ALA A 192 -29.59 -2.30 18.26
N VAL A 193 -30.11 -3.34 17.61
CA VAL A 193 -31.56 -3.65 17.60
C VAL A 193 -32.02 -4.45 18.82
N VAL A 194 -31.12 -5.19 19.46
CA VAL A 194 -31.46 -6.11 20.58
C VAL A 194 -31.63 -5.36 21.90
N ASN A 195 -30.83 -4.32 22.16
CA ASN A 195 -30.91 -3.56 23.40
C ASN A 195 -32.09 -2.57 23.42
N GLU A 196 -32.50 -2.03 22.28
CA GLU A 196 -33.73 -1.22 22.16
C GLU A 196 -34.98 -2.06 22.49
N ARG A 197 -35.13 -3.26 21.90
CA ARG A 197 -36.24 -4.18 22.22
C ARG A 197 -36.28 -4.66 23.67
N ARG A 198 -35.13 -4.73 24.35
CA ARG A 198 -35.07 -5.12 25.78
C ARG A 198 -35.46 -3.97 26.70
N ARG A 199 -35.29 -2.72 26.27
CA ARG A 199 -35.68 -1.52 27.03
C ARG A 199 -37.17 -1.23 26.94
N ASP A 200 -37.80 -1.56 25.81
CA ASP A 200 -39.23 -1.34 25.57
C ASP A 200 -40.14 -2.50 26.03
N ARG A 201 -39.57 -3.60 26.54
CA ARG A 201 -40.34 -4.62 27.25
C ARG A 201 -40.60 -4.14 28.68
N THR A 202 -41.82 -3.71 28.95
CA THR A 202 -42.32 -3.52 30.32
C THR A 202 -42.19 -4.84 31.09
N PRO A 203 -41.67 -4.83 32.34
CA PRO A 203 -41.60 -6.03 33.17
C PRO A 203 -43.03 -6.43 33.57
N GLY A 204 -43.66 -7.34 32.83
CA GLY A 204 -45.04 -7.77 33.16
C GLY A 204 -45.73 -8.73 32.18
N GLU A 205 -45.21 -8.95 30.98
CA GLU A 205 -45.83 -9.89 30.01
C GLU A 205 -45.02 -11.18 29.88
N ALA A 206 -45.02 -11.98 30.95
CA ALA A 206 -44.63 -13.40 30.92
C ALA A 206 -45.74 -14.24 31.56
#